data_AF-A0A8I6STD2-F1
#
_entry.id   AF-A0A8I6STD2-F1
#
_cell.length_a   1.000
_cell.length_b   1.000
_cell.length_c   1.000
_cell.angle_alpha   90.00
_cell.angle_beta   90.00
_cell.angle_gamma   90.00
#
_symmetry.space_group_name_H-M   'P 1'
#
loop_
_entity.id
_entity.type
_entity.pdbx_description
1 polymer ?
#
loop_
_entity_poly.entity_id
_entity_poly.type
_entity_poly.pdbx_seq_one_letter_code
_entity_poly.pdbx_strand_id
1 'polypeptide(L)'
;MVVLGGVSLWKAFLWWNVILLLASFFFGVIGLNAAHHHPELFHDGDEPRDKDLDWGLAQIDTVRDRVEIKGNVPLTLVLFGEHCLHHLFPTVDHAHLHKLYPLLEETLDEFGVEYKMGSIWDLIRGQFLQLARNHSVSFKKTQ
;
A
#
# COMPACT_ATOMS: atom_id res chain seq x y z
N MET A 1 0.92 13.68 32.93
CA MET A 1 1.94 14.74 32.70
C MET A 1 1.79 15.95 33.63
N VAL A 2 0.62 16.57 33.76
CA VAL A 2 0.47 17.81 34.56
C VAL A 2 0.52 17.56 36.07
N VAL A 3 -0.31 16.66 36.59
CA VAL A 3 -0.43 16.41 38.05
C VAL A 3 0.77 15.65 38.60
N LEU A 4 1.26 14.64 37.89
CA LEU A 4 2.36 13.77 38.36
C LEU A 4 3.74 14.18 37.83
N GLY A 5 3.82 15.03 36.81
CA GLY A 5 5.08 15.37 36.12
C GLY A 5 5.57 16.80 36.37
N GLY A 6 4.86 17.62 37.15
CA GLY A 6 5.25 19.01 37.45
C GLY A 6 5.30 19.93 36.21
N VAL A 7 4.71 19.52 35.09
CA VAL A 7 4.70 20.29 33.84
C VAL A 7 3.51 21.27 33.84
N SER A 8 3.74 22.53 33.49
CA SER A 8 2.66 23.51 33.39
C SER A 8 1.63 23.12 32.33
N LEU A 9 0.37 23.53 32.54
CA LEU A 9 -0.73 23.26 31.60
C LEU A 9 -0.40 23.71 30.17
N TRP A 10 0.22 24.88 30.02
CA TRP A 10 0.65 25.39 28.71
C TRP A 10 1.65 24.47 28.01
N LYS A 11 2.69 24.02 28.73
CA LYS A 11 3.69 23.09 28.17
C LYS A 11 3.05 21.75 27.80
N ALA A 12 2.15 21.24 28.64
CA ALA A 12 1.42 20.01 28.33
C ALA A 12 0.53 20.16 27.08
N PHE A 13 -0.19 21.28 26.96
CA PHE A 13 -1.00 21.60 25.79
C PHE A 13 -0.16 21.72 24.52
N LEU A 14 0.97 22.43 24.58
CA LEU A 14 1.88 22.58 23.45
C LEU A 14 2.39 21.22 22.96
N TRP A 15 2.93 20.39 23.85
CA TRP A 15 3.47 19.08 23.47
C TRP A 15 2.40 18.11 22.99
N TRP A 16 1.20 18.16 23.57
CA TRP A 16 0.05 17.39 23.07
C TRP A 16 -0.25 17.73 21.61
N ASN A 17 -0.32 19.02 21.25
CA ASN A 17 -0.55 19.44 19.88
C ASN A 17 0.61 19.09 18.94
N VAL A 18 1.86 19.17 19.40
CA VAL A 18 3.03 18.74 18.61
C VAL A 18 2.96 17.24 18.30
N ILE A 19 2.65 16.41 19.30
CA ILE A 19 2.48 14.96 19.11
C ILE A 19 1.35 14.68 18.12
N LEU A 20 0.19 15.32 18.29
CA LEU A 20 -0.94 15.16 17.37
C LEU A 20 -0.61 15.58 15.95
N LEU A 21 0.06 16.73 15.78
CA LEU A 21 0.42 17.24 14.46
C LEU A 21 1.39 16.28 13.76
N LEU A 22 2.44 15.83 14.45
CA LEU A 22 3.41 14.89 13.89
C LEU A 22 2.77 13.54 13.57
N ALA A 23 2.02 12.97 14.51
CA ALA A 23 1.32 11.70 14.31
C ALA A 23 0.33 11.79 13.13
N SER A 24 -0.46 12.86 13.05
CA SER A 24 -1.41 13.06 11.95
C SER A 24 -0.71 13.28 10.61
N PHE A 25 0.41 14.02 10.59
CA PHE A 25 1.20 14.21 9.39
C PHE A 25 1.72 12.86 8.86
N PHE A 26 2.38 12.06 9.70
CA PHE A 26 2.91 10.76 9.29
C PHE A 26 1.80 9.78 8.91
N PHE A 27 0.71 9.72 9.68
CA PHE A 27 -0.44 8.89 9.34
C PHE A 27 -1.05 9.29 7.99
N GLY A 28 -1.17 10.59 7.73
CA GLY A 28 -1.62 11.12 6.44
C GLY A 28 -0.67 10.75 5.29
N VAL A 29 0.65 10.92 5.47
CA VAL A 29 1.65 10.52 4.46
C VAL A 29 1.57 9.02 4.18
N ILE A 30 1.48 8.18 5.21
CA ILE A 30 1.42 6.72 5.07
C ILE A 30 0.12 6.29 4.38
N GLY A 31 -1.02 6.83 4.82
CA GLY A 31 -2.33 6.49 4.26
C GLY A 31 -2.48 6.96 2.80
N LEU A 32 -1.97 8.15 2.47
CA LEU A 32 -2.00 8.68 1.10
C LEU A 32 -1.04 7.95 0.17
N ASN A 33 0.09 7.44 0.64
CA ASN A 33 1.09 6.73 -0.17
C ASN A 33 1.01 5.20 0.01
N ALA A 34 -0.16 4.69 0.40
CA ALA A 34 -0.41 3.26 0.45
C ALA A 34 -0.17 2.62 -0.94
N ALA A 35 -0.14 1.29 -0.98
CA ALA A 35 0.23 0.49 -2.16
C ALA A 35 -0.73 0.58 -3.37
N HIS A 36 -1.62 1.57 -3.45
CA HIS A 36 -2.69 1.68 -4.45
C HIS A 36 -2.47 2.75 -5.52
N HIS A 37 -1.58 3.72 -5.31
CA HIS A 37 -1.52 4.90 -6.16
C HIS A 37 -0.30 4.88 -7.10
N HIS A 38 -0.51 4.41 -8.33
CA HIS A 38 0.50 4.42 -9.39
C HIS A 38 -0.17 4.39 -10.79
N PRO A 39 0.37 5.04 -11.83
CA PRO A 39 -0.23 5.11 -13.18
C PRO A 39 -0.36 3.76 -13.90
N GLU A 40 0.37 2.76 -13.44
CA GLU A 40 0.34 1.40 -13.99
C GLU A 40 -0.57 0.46 -13.21
N LEU A 41 -1.24 0.95 -12.16
CA LEU A 41 -2.25 0.18 -11.42
C LEU A 41 -3.63 0.48 -11.97
N PHE A 42 -4.48 -0.53 -11.96
CA PHE A 42 -5.86 -0.41 -12.39
C PHE A 42 -6.63 0.54 -11.46
N HIS A 43 -7.32 1.50 -12.05
CA HIS A 43 -8.25 2.40 -11.38
C HIS A 43 -9.59 2.40 -12.11
N ASP A 44 -10.63 2.91 -11.45
CA ASP A 44 -11.94 3.05 -12.08
C ASP A 44 -11.85 3.88 -13.37
N GLY A 45 -12.49 3.40 -14.43
CA GLY A 45 -12.38 3.92 -15.80
C GLY A 45 -11.28 3.28 -16.67
N ASP A 46 -10.40 2.47 -16.11
CA ASP A 46 -9.45 1.66 -16.89
C ASP A 46 -10.13 0.44 -17.52
N GLU A 47 -9.56 -0.08 -18.61
CA GLU A 47 -10.08 -1.28 -19.26
C GLU A 47 -9.46 -2.53 -18.60
N PRO A 48 -10.28 -3.41 -17.99
CA PRO A 48 -9.78 -4.57 -17.25
C PRO A 48 -9.17 -5.64 -18.17
N ARG A 49 -8.39 -6.56 -17.58
CA ARG A 49 -7.76 -7.69 -18.31
C ARG A 49 -8.76 -8.53 -19.07
N ASP A 50 -9.88 -8.85 -18.42
CA ASP A 50 -10.95 -9.68 -18.94
C ASP A 50 -12.31 -9.10 -18.52
N LYS A 51 -13.36 -9.40 -19.27
CA LYS A 51 -14.75 -9.07 -18.95
C LYS A 51 -15.25 -9.83 -17.72
N ASP A 52 -14.75 -11.05 -17.50
CA ASP A 52 -15.23 -11.93 -16.43
C ASP A 52 -14.62 -11.59 -15.06
N LEU A 53 -13.69 -10.62 -14.98
CA LEU A 53 -13.11 -10.03 -13.77
C LEU A 53 -12.71 -11.08 -12.71
N ASP A 54 -11.66 -11.85 -12.97
CA ASP A 54 -11.08 -12.72 -11.95
C ASP A 54 -10.66 -11.91 -10.71
N TRP A 55 -11.14 -12.33 -9.54
CA TRP A 55 -10.93 -11.59 -8.31
C TRP A 55 -9.45 -11.51 -7.91
N GLY A 56 -8.69 -12.60 -8.10
CA GLY A 56 -7.27 -12.65 -7.76
C GLY A 56 -6.48 -11.69 -8.62
N LEU A 57 -6.67 -11.75 -9.95
CA LEU A 57 -6.05 -10.81 -10.89
C LEU A 57 -6.44 -9.36 -10.60
N ALA A 58 -7.70 -9.09 -10.23
CA ALA A 58 -8.13 -7.75 -9.84
C ALA A 58 -7.40 -7.24 -8.58
N GLN A 59 -7.11 -8.11 -7.61
CA GLN A 59 -6.29 -7.72 -6.46
C GLN A 59 -4.85 -7.41 -6.89
N ILE A 60 -4.26 -8.21 -7.78
CA ILE A 60 -2.90 -7.97 -8.30
C ILE A 60 -2.80 -6.64 -9.07
N ASP A 61 -3.83 -6.30 -9.85
CA ASP A 61 -3.81 -5.12 -10.73
C ASP A 61 -3.96 -3.80 -9.99
N THR A 62 -4.54 -3.82 -8.79
CA THR A 62 -4.90 -2.62 -8.02
C THR A 62 -3.86 -2.26 -6.95
N VAL A 63 -2.79 -3.04 -6.83
CA VAL A 63 -1.76 -2.85 -5.79
C VAL A 63 -0.34 -3.05 -6.31
N ARG A 64 0.60 -2.35 -5.68
CA ARG A 64 2.04 -2.54 -5.86
C ARG A 64 2.73 -2.56 -4.50
N ASP A 65 3.31 -3.69 -4.11
CA ASP A 65 4.07 -3.77 -2.87
C ASP A 65 5.43 -3.06 -2.99
N ARG A 66 5.99 -2.71 -1.83
CA ARG A 66 7.26 -1.99 -1.73
C ARG A 66 8.40 -2.92 -1.36
N VAL A 67 9.48 -2.89 -2.13
CA VAL A 67 10.64 -3.77 -1.96
C VAL A 67 11.30 -3.60 -0.59
N GLU A 68 11.29 -2.39 -0.04
CA GLU A 68 11.89 -2.09 1.28
C GLU A 68 11.08 -2.65 2.45
N ILE A 69 9.81 -3.00 2.23
CA ILE A 69 8.88 -3.42 3.29
C ILE A 69 8.67 -4.93 3.29
N LYS A 70 8.72 -5.60 2.13
CA LYS A 70 8.49 -7.05 2.00
C LYS A 70 9.30 -7.85 3.02
N GLY A 71 8.62 -8.64 3.84
CA GLY A 71 9.24 -9.47 4.89
C GLY A 71 9.69 -8.73 6.15
N ASN A 72 9.60 -7.40 6.21
CA ASN A 72 9.96 -6.61 7.38
C ASN A 72 8.72 -6.34 8.25
N VAL A 73 8.43 -7.24 9.19
CA VAL A 73 7.21 -7.19 10.03
C VAL A 73 7.00 -5.82 10.71
N PRO A 74 7.98 -5.19 11.38
CA PRO A 74 7.79 -3.86 11.95
C PRO A 74 7.34 -2.81 10.93
N LEU A 75 7.97 -2.79 9.75
CA LEU A 75 7.60 -1.85 8.68
C LEU A 75 6.23 -2.20 8.09
N THR A 76 5.91 -3.47 7.91
CA THR A 76 4.60 -3.94 7.46
C THR A 76 3.48 -3.39 8.34
N LEU A 77 3.65 -3.48 9.67
CA LEU A 77 2.63 -3.06 10.64
C LEU A 77 2.42 -1.54 10.68
N VAL A 78 3.47 -0.74 10.48
CA VAL A 78 3.37 0.73 10.59
C VAL A 78 3.19 1.44 9.25
N LEU A 79 3.49 0.79 8.13
CA LEU A 79 3.42 1.37 6.78
C LEU A 79 2.40 0.69 5.86
N PHE A 80 1.56 -0.22 6.39
CA PHE A 80 0.62 -1.04 5.61
C PHE A 80 1.33 -1.82 4.49
N GLY A 81 2.37 -2.58 4.85
CA GLY A 81 3.10 -3.44 3.93
C GLY A 81 2.32 -4.69 3.53
N GLU A 82 2.88 -5.44 2.57
CA GLU A 82 2.35 -6.75 2.12
C GLU A 82 0.87 -6.64 1.69
N HIS A 83 0.57 -5.56 0.99
CA HIS A 83 -0.78 -5.12 0.74
C HIS A 83 -1.49 -6.04 -0.25
N CYS A 84 -0.76 -6.56 -1.24
CA CYS A 84 -1.28 -7.58 -2.14
C CYS A 84 -1.77 -8.82 -1.38
N LEU A 85 -0.93 -9.36 -0.49
CA LEU A 85 -1.29 -10.51 0.33
C LEU A 85 -2.39 -10.17 1.33
N HIS A 86 -2.47 -8.93 1.82
CA HIS A 86 -3.59 -8.49 2.65
C HIS A 86 -4.92 -8.52 1.89
N HIS A 87 -4.97 -8.06 0.64
CA HIS A 87 -6.17 -8.14 -0.19
C HIS A 87 -6.55 -9.58 -0.53
N LEU A 88 -5.56 -10.44 -0.82
CA LEU A 88 -5.79 -11.86 -1.12
C LEU A 88 -6.19 -12.67 0.12
N PHE A 89 -5.69 -12.32 1.30
CA PHE A 89 -5.89 -13.06 2.55
C PHE A 89 -6.19 -12.11 3.73
N PRO A 90 -7.31 -11.38 3.70
CA PRO A 90 -7.58 -10.31 4.67
C PRO A 90 -7.79 -10.80 6.10
N THR A 91 -7.99 -12.10 6.29
CA THR A 91 -8.15 -12.74 7.61
C THR A 91 -6.82 -13.22 8.21
N VAL A 92 -5.73 -13.21 7.44
CA VAL A 92 -4.39 -13.57 7.94
C VAL A 92 -3.74 -12.34 8.57
N ASP A 93 -3.17 -12.52 9.75
CA ASP A 93 -2.48 -11.45 10.46
C ASP A 93 -1.26 -10.93 9.65
N HIS A 94 -1.07 -9.60 9.62
CA HIS A 94 0.03 -8.96 8.89
C HIS A 94 1.41 -9.43 9.36
N ALA A 95 1.56 -9.90 10.60
CA ALA A 95 2.80 -10.50 11.09
C ALA A 95 3.13 -11.85 10.42
N HIS A 96 2.23 -12.41 9.61
CA HIS A 96 2.38 -13.70 8.96
C HIS A 96 2.27 -13.66 7.43
N LEU A 97 1.78 -12.57 6.84
CA LEU A 97 1.58 -12.45 5.39
C LEU A 97 2.87 -12.75 4.60
N HIS A 98 4.03 -12.25 5.03
CA HIS A 98 5.33 -12.50 4.38
C HIS A 98 5.62 -13.99 4.06
N LYS A 99 5.08 -14.91 4.85
CA LYS A 99 5.27 -16.36 4.68
C LYS A 99 4.54 -16.91 3.46
N LEU A 100 3.58 -16.17 2.91
CA LEU A 100 2.75 -16.56 1.76
C LEU A 100 3.35 -16.10 0.42
N TYR A 101 4.37 -15.22 0.40
CA TYR A 101 5.00 -14.80 -0.86
C TYR A 101 5.51 -15.97 -1.71
N PRO A 102 6.15 -17.03 -1.18
CA PRO A 102 6.58 -18.15 -2.01
C PRO A 102 5.42 -18.82 -2.75
N LEU A 103 4.28 -18.98 -2.10
CA LEU A 103 3.08 -19.58 -2.71
C LEU A 103 2.45 -18.62 -3.73
N LEU A 104 2.42 -17.32 -3.43
CA LEU A 104 1.96 -16.30 -4.38
C LEU A 104 2.83 -16.30 -5.65
N GLU A 105 4.15 -16.30 -5.50
CA GLU A 105 5.11 -16.32 -6.61
C GLU A 105 4.96 -17.59 -7.45
N GLU A 106 4.85 -18.76 -6.83
CA GLU A 106 4.58 -20.03 -7.53
C GLU A 106 3.26 -19.98 -8.33
N THR A 107 2.21 -19.43 -7.72
CA THR A 107 0.90 -19.31 -8.39
C THR A 107 0.97 -18.32 -9.56
N LEU A 108 1.60 -17.16 -9.38
CA LEU A 108 1.77 -16.17 -10.44
C LEU A 108 2.53 -16.76 -11.64
N ASP A 109 3.56 -17.56 -11.39
CA ASP A 109 4.32 -18.26 -12.42
C ASP A 109 3.47 -19.30 -13.16
N GLU A 110 2.64 -20.08 -12.46
CA GLU A 110 1.71 -21.05 -13.08
C GLU A 110 0.78 -20.39 -14.09
N PHE A 111 0.28 -19.19 -13.77
CA PHE A 111 -0.65 -18.43 -14.62
C PHE A 111 0.05 -17.45 -15.59
N GLY A 112 1.38 -17.37 -15.57
CA GLY A 112 2.15 -16.43 -16.38
C GLY A 112 1.72 -14.98 -16.14
N VAL A 113 1.63 -14.58 -14.88
CA VAL A 113 1.25 -13.24 -14.41
C VAL A 113 2.44 -12.59 -13.76
N GLU A 114 2.85 -11.42 -14.27
CA GLU A 114 3.94 -10.66 -13.67
C GLU A 114 3.44 -9.87 -12.46
N TYR A 115 4.11 -10.01 -11.32
CA TYR A 115 3.89 -9.16 -10.14
C TYR A 115 5.04 -8.18 -9.93
N LYS A 116 4.75 -6.90 -10.21
CA LYS A 116 5.74 -5.82 -10.07
C LYS A 116 5.71 -5.23 -8.68
N MET A 117 6.88 -5.11 -8.07
CA MET A 117 7.09 -4.32 -6.86
C MET A 117 7.75 -2.99 -7.21
N GLY A 118 7.52 -1.96 -6.40
CA GLY A 118 8.14 -0.65 -6.53
C GLY A 118 9.00 -0.30 -5.31
N SER A 119 9.76 0.78 -5.40
CA SER A 119 10.35 1.41 -4.22
C SER A 119 9.35 2.37 -3.56
N ILE A 120 9.57 2.75 -2.30
CA ILE A 120 8.75 3.78 -1.64
C ILE A 120 8.72 5.07 -2.49
N TRP A 121 9.87 5.49 -3.02
CA TRP A 121 9.98 6.70 -3.83
C TRP A 121 9.29 6.57 -5.19
N ASP A 122 9.35 5.39 -5.80
CA ASP A 122 8.63 5.08 -7.03
C ASP A 122 7.12 5.26 -6.82
N LEU A 123 6.57 4.72 -5.73
CA LEU A 123 5.13 4.85 -5.44
C LEU A 123 4.74 6.28 -5.09
N ILE A 124 5.54 7.01 -4.29
CA ILE A 124 5.28 8.43 -4.00
C ILE A 124 5.20 9.23 -5.30
N ARG A 125 6.18 9.05 -6.20
CA ARG A 125 6.17 9.70 -7.51
C ARG A 125 4.98 9.25 -8.35
N GLY A 126 4.71 7.94 -8.35
CA GLY A 126 3.60 7.30 -9.05
C GLY A 126 2.25 7.89 -8.67
N GLN A 127 2.03 8.21 -7.40
CA GLN A 127 0.80 8.86 -6.96
C GLN A 127 0.56 10.21 -7.66
N PHE A 128 1.58 11.07 -7.74
CA PHE A 128 1.45 12.36 -8.42
C PHE A 128 1.25 12.19 -9.94
N LEU A 129 1.94 11.21 -10.54
CA LEU A 129 1.75 10.89 -11.96
C LEU A 129 0.34 10.36 -12.23
N GLN A 130 -0.20 9.54 -11.34
CA GLN A 130 -1.57 9.04 -11.42
C GLN A 130 -2.59 10.17 -11.34
N LEU A 131 -2.40 11.15 -10.45
CA LEU A 131 -3.27 12.33 -10.37
C LEU A 131 -3.20 13.21 -11.63
N ALA A 132 -2.05 13.24 -12.30
CA ALA A 132 -1.89 13.97 -13.56
C ALA A 132 -2.40 13.21 -14.79
N ARG A 133 -2.74 11.92 -14.66
CA ARG A 133 -3.20 11.07 -15.74
C ARG A 133 -4.60 11.48 -16.19
N ASN A 134 -4.76 11.66 -17.50
CA ASN A 134 -5.99 12.14 -18.15
C ASN A 134 -6.53 11.18 -19.24
N HIS A 135 -6.11 9.92 -19.19
CA HIS A 135 -6.49 8.86 -20.13
C HIS A 135 -6.57 7.53 -19.39
N SER A 136 -7.38 6.59 -19.87
CA SER A 136 -7.46 5.23 -19.34
C SER A 136 -6.31 4.36 -19.85
N VAL A 137 -5.98 3.32 -19.07
CA VAL A 137 -5.03 2.27 -19.44
C VAL A 137 -5.80 0.98 -19.73
N SER A 138 -5.35 0.22 -20.72
CA SER A 138 -5.90 -1.12 -21.00
C SER A 138 -4.98 -2.19 -20.44
N PHE A 139 -5.56 -3.11 -19.67
CA PHE A 139 -4.86 -4.24 -19.06
C PHE A 139 -5.01 -5.53 -19.87
N LYS A 140 -5.72 -5.51 -21.01
CA LYS A 140 -5.83 -6.68 -21.89
C LYS A 140 -4.45 -7.17 -22.32
N LYS A 141 -4.21 -8.48 -22.25
CA LYS A 141 -3.03 -9.08 -22.88
C LYS A 141 -3.14 -8.82 -24.39
N THR A 142 -2.19 -8.08 -24.98
CA THR A 142 -1.98 -8.09 -26.43
C THR A 142 -1.71 -9.53 -26.84
N GLN A 143 -2.57 -10.10 -27.68
CA GLN A 143 -2.38 -11.42 -28.29
C GLN A 143 -1.12 -11.45 -29.16
#